data_AF-A0A8W8I661-F1
#
_entry.id   AF-A0A8W8I661-F1
#
_cell.length_a   1.000
_cell.length_b   1.000
_cell.length_c   1.000
_cell.angle_alpha   90.00
_cell.angle_beta   90.00
_cell.angle_gamma   90.00
#
_symmetry.space_group_name_H-M   'P 1'
#
loop_
_entity.id
_entity.type
_entity.pdbx_description
1 polymer ?
#
loop_
_entity_poly.entity_id
_entity_poly.type
_entity_poly.pdbx_seq_one_letter_code
_entity_poly.pdbx_strand_id
1 'polypeptide(L)'
;GSSDLKKCRNLKWIVDTTIAYPRGEAPNGLYLIFSRGKFPPIRVHYRVFDIKSVPRDEEGFKNWMYDRYIEKEAMLERFYKTGSLVDNLTESIDTDVKGAFFSVLFYVVMAVCFSVFLYFPVISLVNFKWILLIVLIYMIYFAYSFVKTFF
;
A
#
# COMPACT_ATOMS: atom_id res chain seq x y z
N GLY A 1 26.96 -20.19 1.91
CA GLY A 1 28.36 -20.30 2.33
C GLY A 1 29.30 -19.88 1.21
N SER A 2 29.62 -20.78 0.26
CA SER A 2 30.54 -20.48 -0.86
C SER A 2 29.85 -20.12 -2.19
N SER A 3 28.53 -20.31 -2.30
CA SER A 3 27.73 -19.96 -3.49
C SER A 3 27.50 -18.45 -3.64
N ASP A 4 27.35 -17.74 -2.51
CA ASP A 4 27.06 -16.30 -2.50
C ASP A 4 28.30 -15.46 -2.87
N LEU A 5 29.49 -15.92 -2.48
CA LEU A 5 30.77 -15.29 -2.82
C LEU A 5 31.11 -15.38 -4.32
N LYS A 6 30.56 -16.36 -5.05
CA LYS A 6 30.78 -16.51 -6.49
C LYS A 6 30.03 -15.46 -7.33
N LYS A 7 28.92 -14.93 -6.81
CA LYS A 7 28.08 -13.94 -7.49
C LYS A 7 28.70 -12.53 -7.48
N CYS A 8 29.57 -12.24 -6.52
CA CYS A 8 30.24 -10.94 -6.38
C CYS A 8 31.38 -10.68 -7.37
N ARG A 9 31.75 -11.66 -8.23
CA ARG A 9 32.89 -11.50 -9.15
C ARG A 9 32.68 -10.47 -10.28
N ASN A 10 31.47 -9.94 -10.46
CA ASN A 10 31.16 -8.91 -11.45
C ASN A 10 30.39 -7.71 -10.86
N LEU A 11 30.66 -7.31 -9.62
CA LEU A 11 30.12 -6.06 -9.07
C LEU A 11 30.82 -4.87 -9.75
N LYS A 12 30.10 -4.13 -10.60
CA LYS A 12 30.67 -3.01 -11.39
C LYS A 12 30.30 -1.63 -10.83
N TRP A 13 29.11 -1.52 -10.24
CA TRP A 13 28.56 -0.24 -9.81
C TRP A 13 27.91 -0.36 -8.43
N ILE A 14 28.03 0.70 -7.64
CA ILE A 14 27.28 0.91 -6.40
C ILE A 14 26.28 2.03 -6.68
N VAL A 15 25.00 1.74 -6.48
CA VAL A 15 23.94 2.74 -6.59
C VAL A 15 23.59 3.21 -5.21
N ASP A 16 23.82 4.50 -4.97
CA ASP A 16 23.43 5.18 -3.75
C ASP A 16 22.11 5.92 -4.00
N THR A 17 21.08 5.59 -3.22
CA THR A 17 19.74 6.17 -3.36
C THR A 17 19.33 6.85 -2.07
N THR A 18 18.95 8.12 -2.16
CA THR A 18 18.41 8.92 -1.06
C THR A 18 16.96 9.26 -1.38
N ILE A 19 16.06 8.88 -0.48
CA ILE A 19 14.62 9.12 -0.63
C ILE A 19 14.22 10.21 0.35
N ALA A 20 13.72 11.32 -0.17
CA ALA A 20 13.25 12.42 0.64
C ALA A 20 11.73 12.38 0.73
N TYR A 21 11.23 12.08 1.93
CA TYR A 21 9.79 12.07 2.20
C TYR A 21 9.34 13.48 2.56
N PRO A 22 8.26 13.99 1.97
CA PRO A 22 7.68 15.26 2.40
C PRO A 22 7.25 15.20 3.88
N ARG A 23 7.70 16.17 4.69
CA ARG A 23 7.52 16.24 6.16
C ARG A 23 8.27 15.18 6.99
N GLY A 24 9.15 14.39 6.35
CA GLY A 24 9.97 13.39 7.05
C GLY A 24 9.21 12.17 7.55
N GLU A 25 7.92 12.08 7.24
CA GLU A 25 7.08 10.97 7.65
C GLU A 25 6.99 9.93 6.54
N ALA A 26 7.36 8.70 6.88
CA ALA A 26 7.13 7.59 5.99
C ALA A 26 5.61 7.41 5.79
N PRO A 27 5.15 7.36 4.54
CA PRO A 27 3.75 7.24 4.18
C PRO A 27 3.20 5.90 4.69
N ASN A 28 2.15 5.95 5.49
CA ASN A 28 1.52 4.73 5.99
C ASN A 28 0.59 4.11 4.93
N GLY A 29 0.45 2.78 4.94
CA GLY A 29 -0.38 2.05 3.97
C GLY A 29 -1.87 2.45 3.97
N LEU A 30 -2.38 2.87 5.12
CA LEU A 30 -3.76 3.36 5.27
C LEU A 30 -3.92 4.76 4.64
N TYR A 31 -2.93 5.63 4.79
CA TYR A 31 -2.87 6.98 4.25
C TYR A 31 -2.82 6.93 2.73
N LEU A 32 -2.11 5.95 2.15
CA LEU A 32 -2.15 5.66 0.72
C LEU A 32 -3.58 5.40 0.21
N ILE A 33 -4.33 4.59 0.95
CA ILE A 33 -5.72 4.25 0.61
C ILE A 33 -6.64 5.48 0.79
N PHE A 34 -6.54 6.18 1.93
CA PHE A 34 -7.40 7.31 2.26
C PHE A 34 -7.10 8.58 1.46
N SER A 35 -5.84 8.80 1.07
CA SER A 35 -5.41 9.94 0.25
C SER A 35 -5.85 9.82 -1.22
N ARG A 36 -6.57 8.76 -1.61
CA ARG A 36 -6.95 8.47 -3.00
C ARG A 36 -5.73 8.48 -3.94
N GLY A 37 -4.60 7.96 -3.45
CA GLY A 37 -3.33 7.96 -4.17
C GLY A 37 -2.66 9.33 -4.32
N LYS A 38 -3.20 10.42 -3.75
CA LYS A 38 -2.52 11.72 -3.78
C LYS A 38 -1.36 11.72 -2.80
N PHE A 39 -0.19 11.35 -3.31
CA PHE A 39 1.04 11.51 -2.57
C PHE A 39 1.55 12.93 -2.65
N PRO A 40 2.02 13.52 -1.53
CA PRO A 40 2.94 14.62 -1.63
C PRO A 40 4.21 14.15 -2.38
N PRO A 41 4.79 14.95 -3.29
CA PRO A 41 5.81 14.47 -4.22
C PRO A 41 7.03 13.91 -3.48
N ILE A 42 7.28 12.61 -3.64
CA ILE A 42 8.52 11.97 -3.15
C ILE A 42 9.63 12.36 -4.11
N ARG A 43 10.73 12.86 -3.56
CA ARG A 43 11.92 13.15 -4.36
C ARG A 43 12.95 12.06 -4.12
N VAL A 44 13.33 11.38 -5.20
CA VAL A 44 14.38 10.37 -5.15
C VAL A 44 15.62 10.92 -5.83
N HIS A 45 16.73 10.84 -5.13
CA HIS A 45 18.04 11.23 -5.62
C HIS A 45 18.93 10.00 -5.72
N TYR A 46 19.45 9.73 -6.91
CA TYR A 46 20.33 8.60 -7.14
C TYR A 46 21.73 9.06 -7.59
N ARG A 47 22.76 8.36 -7.11
CA ARG A 47 24.15 8.51 -7.54
C ARG A 47 24.72 7.14 -7.84
N VAL A 48 25.48 7.04 -8.92
CA VAL A 48 26.11 5.79 -9.35
C VAL A 48 27.61 5.94 -9.25
N PHE A 49 28.25 5.03 -8.51
CA PHE A 49 29.70 4.99 -8.32
C PHE A 49 30.28 3.74 -8.98
N ASP A 50 31.35 3.90 -9.74
CA ASP A 50 32.15 2.75 -10.20
C ASP A 50 32.87 2.15 -9.00
N ILE A 51 32.85 0.83 -8.87
CA ILE A 51 33.54 0.13 -7.77
C ILE A 51 35.04 0.42 -7.75
N LYS A 52 35.63 0.80 -8.89
CA LYS A 52 37.04 1.21 -8.98
C LYS A 52 37.35 2.50 -8.22
N SER A 53 36.35 3.37 -8.04
CA SER A 53 36.49 4.65 -7.34
C SER A 53 36.38 4.52 -5.82
N VAL A 54 35.97 3.35 -5.33
CA VAL A 54 35.70 3.10 -3.92
C VAL A 54 36.95 2.52 -3.26
N PRO A 55 37.38 3.04 -2.09
CA PRO A 55 38.49 2.47 -1.35
C PRO A 55 38.23 1.00 -0.99
N ARG A 56 39.22 0.13 -1.19
CA ARG A 56 39.14 -1.30 -0.84
C ARG A 56 39.65 -1.62 0.56
N ASP A 57 40.37 -0.68 1.16
CA ASP A 57 40.81 -0.77 2.54
C ASP A 57 39.63 -0.59 3.49
N GLU A 58 39.61 -1.32 4.61
CA GLU A 58 38.48 -1.32 5.54
C GLU A 58 38.27 0.06 6.19
N GLU A 59 39.36 0.72 6.58
CA GLU A 59 39.31 2.05 7.20
C GLU A 59 38.96 3.12 6.16
N GLY A 60 39.56 3.04 4.96
CA GLY A 60 39.24 3.91 3.85
C GLY A 60 37.78 3.79 3.38
N PHE A 61 37.24 2.58 3.34
CA PHE A 61 35.85 2.32 2.97
C PHE A 61 34.88 2.87 4.02
N LYS A 62 35.21 2.69 5.30
CA LYS A 62 34.41 3.21 6.41
C LYS A 62 34.34 4.74 6.38
N ASN A 63 35.47 5.41 6.18
CA ASN A 63 35.52 6.86 6.06
C ASN A 63 34.72 7.36 4.85
N TRP A 64 34.85 6.67 3.69
CA TRP A 64 34.05 6.99 2.51
C TRP A 64 32.55 6.87 2.77
N MET A 65 32.09 5.85 3.50
CA MET A 65 30.69 5.72 3.88
C MET A 65 30.24 6.83 4.83
N TYR A 66 31.08 7.24 5.79
CA TYR A 66 30.75 8.36 6.69
C TYR A 66 30.63 9.68 5.93
N ASP A 67 31.56 9.98 5.02
CA ASP A 67 31.51 11.20 4.21
C ASP A 67 30.20 11.25 3.41
N ARG A 68 29.81 10.13 2.78
CA ARG A 68 28.54 10.02 2.05
C ARG A 68 27.34 10.17 2.97
N TYR A 69 27.39 9.65 4.19
CA TYR A 69 26.33 9.81 5.17
C TYR A 69 26.13 11.28 5.55
N ILE A 70 27.21 12.00 5.85
CA ILE A 70 27.17 13.43 6.22
C ILE A 70 26.61 14.27 5.06
N GLU A 71 27.03 13.99 3.82
CA GLU A 71 26.49 14.67 2.63
C GLU A 71 24.98 14.49 2.47
N LYS A 72 24.47 13.28 2.75
CA LYS A 72 23.03 12.98 2.68
C LYS A 72 22.23 13.69 3.75
N GLU A 73 22.72 13.69 4.99
CA GLU A 73 22.07 14.40 6.10
C GLU A 73 21.95 15.90 5.78
N ALA A 74 23.03 16.52 5.30
CA ALA A 74 23.01 17.92 4.88
C ALA A 74 22.06 18.18 3.70
N MET A 75 21.97 17.25 2.74
CA MET A 75 21.03 17.33 1.63
C MET A 75 19.57 17.23 2.10
N LEU A 76 19.26 16.28 2.98
CA LEU A 76 17.93 16.09 3.55
C LEU A 76 17.52 17.29 4.41
N GLU A 77 18.43 17.82 5.22
CA GLU A 77 18.18 19.01 6.03
C GLU A 77 17.80 20.21 5.15
N ARG A 78 18.54 20.43 4.05
CA ARG A 78 18.21 21.48 3.06
C ARG A 78 16.88 21.24 2.39
N PHE A 79 16.56 19.99 2.05
CA PHE A 79 15.27 19.62 1.48
C PHE A 79 14.12 19.93 2.45
N TYR A 80 14.26 19.58 3.72
CA TYR A 80 13.23 19.87 4.73
C TYR A 80 13.06 21.36 5.00
N LYS A 81 14.13 22.17 4.86
CA LYS A 81 14.06 23.64 5.00
C LYS A 81 13.51 24.36 3.76
N THR A 82 13.89 23.92 2.56
CA THR A 82 13.68 24.66 1.31
C THR A 82 12.59 24.06 0.41
N GLY A 83 12.27 22.77 0.58
CA GLY A 83 11.27 22.04 -0.20
C GLY A 83 11.74 21.58 -1.60
N SER A 84 12.98 21.90 -1.99
CA SER A 84 13.57 21.53 -3.28
C SER A 84 14.92 20.86 -3.11
N LEU A 85 15.13 19.73 -3.80
CA LEU A 85 16.48 19.27 -4.13
C LEU A 85 16.99 20.12 -5.30
N VAL A 86 18.22 20.61 -5.19
CA VAL A 86 18.87 21.43 -6.24
C VAL A 86 19.42 20.56 -7.39
N ASP A 87 19.45 19.24 -7.22
CA ASP A 87 20.15 18.34 -8.13
C ASP A 87 19.28 17.91 -9.32
N ASN A 88 19.87 17.92 -10.53
CA ASN A 88 19.21 17.51 -11.79
C ASN A 88 18.90 16.01 -11.87
N LEU A 89 19.34 15.24 -10.88
CA LEU A 89 19.13 13.78 -10.74
C LEU A 89 17.89 13.45 -9.90
N THR A 90 17.04 14.45 -9.66
CA THR A 90 15.84 14.27 -8.83
C THR A 90 14.67 13.86 -9.71
N GLU A 91 14.26 12.60 -9.62
CA GLU A 91 12.99 12.16 -10.18
C GLU A 91 11.88 12.26 -9.12
N SER A 92 10.76 12.89 -9.48
CA SER A 92 9.53 12.82 -8.71
C SER A 92 8.78 11.55 -9.10
N ILE A 93 8.59 10.65 -8.16
CA ILE A 93 7.75 9.48 -8.40
C ILE A 93 6.30 9.94 -8.26
N ASP A 94 5.66 10.17 -9.40
CA ASP A 94 4.21 10.26 -9.48
C ASP A 94 3.64 8.84 -9.45
N THR A 95 3.09 8.46 -8.30
CA THR A 95 2.43 7.16 -8.15
C THR A 95 1.21 7.09 -9.07
N ASP A 96 1.05 5.99 -9.84
CA ASP A 96 -0.13 5.74 -10.66
C ASP A 96 -1.38 5.51 -9.78
N VAL A 97 -2.05 6.64 -9.49
CA VAL A 97 -3.24 6.73 -8.64
C VAL A 97 -4.42 5.97 -9.23
N LYS A 98 -4.47 5.82 -10.55
CA LYS A 98 -5.58 5.16 -11.23
C LYS A 98 -5.47 3.66 -11.04
N GLY A 99 -4.28 3.08 -11.28
CA GLY A 99 -4.03 1.65 -11.12
C GLY A 99 -4.33 1.14 -9.69
N ALA A 100 -3.87 1.86 -8.67
CA ALA A 100 -4.10 1.49 -7.27
C ALA A 100 -5.58 1.59 -6.86
N PHE A 101 -6.31 2.60 -7.36
CA PHE A 101 -7.74 2.73 -7.07
C PHE A 101 -8.56 1.62 -7.72
N PHE A 102 -8.28 1.31 -9.00
CA PHE A 102 -8.97 0.23 -9.72
C PHE A 102 -8.72 -1.15 -9.11
N SER A 103 -7.50 -1.41 -8.63
CA SER A 103 -7.21 -2.69 -7.97
C SER A 103 -7.99 -2.85 -6.66
N VAL A 104 -8.05 -1.81 -5.82
CA VAL A 104 -8.86 -1.83 -4.58
C VAL A 104 -10.35 -2.01 -4.89
N LEU A 105 -10.89 -1.29 -5.87
CA LEU A 105 -12.29 -1.44 -6.29
C LEU A 105 -12.59 -2.87 -6.74
N PHE A 106 -11.70 -3.46 -7.54
CA PHE A 106 -11.82 -4.85 -8.00
C PHE A 106 -11.83 -5.83 -6.83
N TYR A 107 -10.89 -5.72 -5.89
CA TYR A 107 -10.84 -6.61 -4.72
C TYR A 107 -12.04 -6.45 -3.79
N VAL A 108 -12.54 -5.23 -3.59
CA VAL A 108 -13.74 -4.99 -2.77
C VAL A 108 -14.98 -5.63 -3.40
N VAL A 109 -15.18 -5.45 -4.71
CA VAL A 109 -16.30 -6.08 -5.43
C VAL A 109 -16.20 -7.60 -5.35
N MET A 110 -15.01 -8.17 -5.56
CA MET A 110 -14.80 -9.61 -5.44
C MET A 110 -15.05 -10.12 -4.02
N ALA A 111 -14.61 -9.39 -2.99
CA ALA A 111 -14.84 -9.74 -1.59
C ALA A 111 -16.34 -9.69 -1.24
N VAL A 112 -17.08 -8.68 -1.71
CA VAL A 112 -18.53 -8.60 -1.53
C VAL A 112 -19.22 -9.77 -2.24
N CYS A 113 -18.93 -10.04 -3.51
CA CYS A 113 -19.50 -11.17 -4.23
C CYS A 113 -19.17 -12.52 -3.57
N PHE A 114 -17.93 -12.70 -3.12
CA PHE A 114 -17.51 -13.91 -2.42
C PHE A 114 -18.19 -14.07 -1.06
N SER A 115 -18.39 -12.97 -0.32
CA SER A 115 -19.15 -12.99 0.94
C SER A 115 -20.60 -13.38 0.70
N VAL A 116 -21.26 -12.81 -0.32
CA VAL A 116 -22.63 -13.16 -0.71
C VAL A 116 -22.71 -14.64 -1.10
N PHE A 117 -21.74 -15.15 -1.86
CA PHE A 117 -21.67 -16.56 -2.24
C PHE A 117 -21.49 -17.49 -1.03
N LEU A 118 -20.62 -17.14 -0.07
CA LEU A 118 -20.41 -17.92 1.14
C LEU A 118 -21.64 -17.93 2.06
N TYR A 119 -22.33 -16.81 2.17
CA TYR A 119 -23.53 -16.71 3.00
C TYR A 119 -24.80 -17.20 2.29
N PHE A 120 -24.80 -17.36 0.96
CA PHE A 120 -25.93 -17.90 0.20
C PHE A 120 -26.47 -19.25 0.73
N PRO A 121 -25.65 -20.29 0.99
CA PRO A 121 -26.14 -21.54 1.56
C PRO A 121 -26.64 -21.39 3.00
N VAL A 122 -26.05 -20.48 3.79
CA VAL A 122 -26.51 -20.20 5.17
C VAL A 122 -27.87 -19.49 5.15
N ILE A 123 -28.05 -18.51 4.27
CA ILE A 123 -29.33 -17.81 4.05
C ILE A 123 -30.40 -18.76 3.49
N SER A 124 -30.00 -19.66 2.59
CA SER A 124 -30.85 -20.70 1.98
C SER A 124 -31.29 -21.77 2.99
N LEU A 125 -30.39 -22.19 3.89
CA LEU A 125 -30.72 -23.08 5.02
C LEU A 125 -31.63 -22.39 6.04
N VAL A 126 -31.46 -21.07 6.21
CA VAL A 126 -32.22 -20.32 7.21
C VAL A 126 -33.65 -20.03 6.77
N ASN A 127 -34.03 -19.64 5.54
CA ASN A 127 -35.41 -19.11 5.37
C ASN A 127 -36.09 -19.23 3.97
N PHE A 128 -36.69 -20.38 3.67
CA PHE A 128 -37.94 -20.43 2.86
C PHE A 128 -39.10 -21.01 3.66
N LYS A 129 -38.85 -22.11 4.39
CA LYS A 129 -39.87 -22.82 5.19
C LYS A 129 -40.39 -21.99 6.38
N TRP A 130 -39.55 -21.22 7.03
CA TRP A 130 -39.94 -20.36 8.16
C TRP A 130 -40.72 -19.11 7.71
N ILE A 131 -40.40 -18.56 6.54
CA ILE A 131 -41.18 -17.47 5.94
C ILE A 131 -42.60 -17.96 5.63
N LEU A 132 -42.74 -19.15 5.02
CA LEU A 132 -44.05 -19.78 4.81
C LEU A 132 -44.81 -20.03 6.12
N LEU A 133 -44.12 -20.46 7.18
CA LEU A 133 -44.73 -20.70 8.48
C LEU A 133 -45.25 -19.42 9.15
N ILE A 134 -44.49 -18.32 9.07
CA ILE A 134 -44.91 -17.01 9.59
C ILE A 134 -46.10 -16.45 8.80
N VAL A 135 -46.08 -16.56 7.47
CA VAL A 135 -47.19 -16.13 6.61
C VAL A 135 -48.46 -16.93 6.92
N LEU A 136 -48.34 -18.24 7.16
CA LEU A 136 -49.48 -19.10 7.48
C LEU A 136 -50.09 -18.75 8.84
N ILE A 137 -49.25 -18.46 9.86
CA ILE A 137 -49.71 -17.98 11.17
C ILE A 137 -50.44 -16.64 11.03
N TYR A 138 -49.89 -15.72 10.22
CA TYR A 138 -50.52 -14.42 9.98
C TYR A 138 -51.88 -14.54 9.28
N MET A 139 -51.99 -15.42 8.28
CA MET A 139 -53.26 -15.69 7.56
C MET A 139 -54.34 -16.25 8.49
N ILE A 140 -53.97 -17.15 9.42
CA ILE A 140 -54.91 -17.68 10.42
C ILE A 140 -55.38 -16.58 11.37
N TYR A 141 -54.45 -15.75 11.86
CA TYR A 141 -54.79 -14.62 12.73
C TYR A 141 -55.71 -13.62 12.03
N PHE A 142 -55.42 -13.29 10.77
CA PHE A 142 -56.24 -12.40 9.97
C PHE A 142 -57.65 -12.94 9.77
N ALA A 143 -57.79 -14.23 9.44
CA ALA A 143 -59.10 -14.88 9.29
C ALA A 143 -59.90 -14.85 10.61
N TYR A 144 -59.26 -15.15 11.74
CA TYR A 144 -59.91 -15.07 13.06
C TYR A 144 -60.39 -13.65 13.39
N SER A 145 -59.54 -12.64 13.15
CA SER A 145 -59.87 -11.24 13.36
C SER A 145 -61.01 -10.76 12.46
N PHE A 146 -60.99 -11.17 11.19
CA PHE A 146 -62.00 -10.83 10.20
C PHE A 146 -63.37 -11.43 10.57
N VAL A 147 -63.43 -12.72 10.93
CA VAL A 147 -64.69 -13.36 11.37
C VAL A 147 -65.27 -12.64 12.58
N LYS A 148 -64.44 -12.34 13.59
CA LYS A 148 -64.88 -11.62 14.81
C LYS A 148 -65.43 -10.21 14.54
N THR A 149 -65.03 -9.59 13.42
CA THR A 149 -65.42 -8.22 13.09
C THR A 149 -66.70 -8.17 12.25
N PHE A 150 -67.03 -9.24 11.52
CA PHE A 150 -68.15 -9.28 10.57
C PHE A 150 -69.29 -10.26 10.92
N PHE A 151 -69.06 -11.20 11.85
CA PHE A 151 -70.08 -12.10 12.43
C PHE A 151 -70.14 -11.93 13.95
#